data_AF-A0A2L0C713-F1
#
_entry.id   AF-A0A2L0C713-F1
#
_cell.length_a   1.000
_cell.length_b   1.000
_cell.length_c   1.000
_cell.angle_alpha   90.00
_cell.angle_beta   90.00
_cell.angle_gamma   90.00
#
_symmetry.space_group_name_H-M   'P 1'
#
loop_
_entity.id
_entity.type
_entity.pdbx_description
1 polymer ?
#
loop_
_entity_poly.entity_id
_entity_poly.type
_entity_poly.pdbx_seq_one_letter_code
_entity_poly.pdbx_strand_id
1 'polypeptide(L)'
;LGMGHKDSNSTSNALAVQLDSSGKVKYDILARQGQSKDKIVYSKLSDLLPVEVVAENDPSLEKPNQEEIDDLTEKTRQALMKITNSKIAAAMPVRRAEKQGPAEFIRYTPSQQGTAFNSGAKQRVIRLVEAQVDPMEPPKFKINKKIPRGPASPPAPVLHSPTRRVTVKEQKEWKIPPCISNWKNAKGYTVPLDKRLAADGRGLQQNHVNENFAKLAEALYIADRKAREAVETRAQLEKKLAQKEKEQKEEHLRQLAQKARDERAGIRVVASDPKNMDSEERERDLLRQDRHKERARERNLARAAPDKRSKLQKERER
;
A
#
# COMPACT_ATOMS: atom_id res chain seq x y z
N LEU A 1 -9.95 33.32 -69.65
CA LEU A 1 -10.17 33.60 -68.21
C LEU A 1 -11.58 33.26 -67.72
N GLY A 2 -12.60 33.09 -68.58
CA GLY A 2 -13.95 32.64 -68.14
C GLY A 2 -14.66 33.58 -67.16
N MET A 3 -14.11 34.77 -66.91
CA MET A 3 -14.65 35.76 -65.98
C MET A 3 -15.96 36.34 -66.51
N GLY A 4 -16.95 36.50 -65.64
CA GLY A 4 -18.22 37.13 -65.98
C GLY A 4 -19.23 36.24 -66.72
N HIS A 5 -18.86 35.01 -67.09
CA HIS A 5 -19.83 34.02 -67.57
C HIS A 5 -20.61 33.43 -66.38
N LYS A 6 -21.94 33.52 -66.44
CA LYS A 6 -22.81 32.70 -65.60
C LYS A 6 -22.83 31.30 -66.19
N ASP A 7 -22.06 30.39 -65.60
CA ASP A 7 -22.16 28.96 -65.91
C ASP A 7 -23.55 28.43 -65.53
N SER A 8 -24.04 27.43 -66.27
CA SER A 8 -25.36 26.81 -66.06
C SER A 8 -25.52 26.16 -64.67
N ASN A 9 -24.42 25.86 -63.98
CA ASN A 9 -24.37 25.48 -62.57
C ASN A 9 -23.95 26.68 -61.70
N SER A 10 -24.80 27.71 -61.63
CA SER A 10 -24.45 29.00 -61.01
C SER A 10 -24.17 28.99 -59.50
N THR A 11 -24.39 27.86 -58.82
CA THR A 11 -24.17 27.70 -57.38
C THR A 11 -23.17 26.57 -57.12
N SER A 12 -21.91 26.93 -56.85
CA SER A 12 -20.88 25.99 -56.42
C SER A 12 -20.72 26.00 -54.90
N ASN A 13 -20.51 24.83 -54.31
CA ASN A 13 -20.23 24.68 -52.88
C ASN A 13 -18.74 24.88 -52.53
N ALA A 14 -17.92 25.25 -53.52
CA ALA A 14 -16.49 25.44 -53.35
C ALA A 14 -16.18 26.83 -52.77
N LEU A 15 -15.31 26.88 -51.77
CA LEU A 15 -14.76 28.15 -51.29
C LEU A 15 -13.89 28.79 -52.38
N ALA A 16 -14.00 30.11 -52.55
CA ALA A 16 -13.19 30.83 -53.50
C ALA A 16 -11.69 30.71 -53.17
N VAL A 17 -10.89 30.39 -54.18
CA VAL A 17 -9.42 30.35 -54.06
C VAL A 17 -8.91 31.78 -53.86
N GLN A 18 -8.32 32.06 -52.71
CA GLN A 18 -7.72 33.38 -52.43
C GLN A 18 -6.20 33.30 -52.52
N LEU A 19 -5.59 34.41 -52.94
CA LEU A 19 -4.15 34.58 -52.98
C LEU A 19 -3.69 35.47 -51.81
N ASP A 20 -2.44 35.30 -51.38
CA ASP A 20 -1.76 36.22 -50.46
C ASP A 20 -1.10 37.39 -51.18
N SER A 21 -0.56 38.32 -50.40
CA SER A 21 0.15 39.49 -50.92
C SER A 21 1.39 39.12 -51.74
N SER A 22 1.91 37.89 -51.57
CA SER A 22 3.02 37.34 -52.35
C SER A 22 2.58 36.55 -53.59
N GLY A 23 1.27 36.46 -53.85
CA GLY A 23 0.70 35.72 -54.98
C GLY A 23 0.61 34.21 -54.78
N LYS A 24 0.89 33.68 -53.58
CA LYS A 24 0.72 32.26 -53.26
C LYS A 24 -0.73 31.97 -52.86
N VAL A 25 -1.18 30.76 -53.17
CA VAL A 25 -2.54 30.31 -52.81
C VAL A 25 -2.65 30.15 -51.29
N LYS A 26 -3.69 30.77 -50.70
CA LYS A 26 -3.99 30.69 -49.27
C LYS A 26 -4.73 29.39 -48.91
N TYR A 27 -3.98 28.30 -48.79
CA TYR A 27 -4.54 27.04 -48.26
C TYR A 27 -4.95 27.14 -46.77
N ASP A 28 -4.45 28.14 -46.04
CA ASP A 28 -4.81 28.43 -44.64
C ASP A 28 -6.32 28.67 -44.43
N ILE A 29 -7.05 29.07 -45.47
CA ILE A 29 -8.50 29.28 -45.40
C ILE A 29 -9.24 27.99 -45.03
N LEU A 30 -8.71 26.83 -45.42
CA LEU A 30 -9.26 25.53 -45.03
C LEU A 30 -9.12 25.29 -43.52
N ALA A 31 -7.95 25.63 -42.95
CA ALA A 31 -7.69 25.49 -41.52
C ALA A 31 -8.48 26.50 -40.66
N ARG A 32 -8.81 27.67 -41.22
CA ARG A 32 -9.58 28.73 -40.56
C ARG A 32 -11.09 28.59 -40.69
N GLN A 33 -11.59 27.55 -41.37
CA GLN A 33 -13.02 27.34 -41.54
C GLN A 33 -13.73 27.33 -40.18
N GLY A 34 -14.78 28.14 -40.00
CA GLY A 34 -15.53 28.21 -38.73
C GLY A 34 -14.86 29.04 -37.62
N GLN A 35 -13.70 29.66 -37.88
CA GLN A 35 -13.04 30.60 -36.96
C GLN A 35 -13.27 32.05 -37.41
N SER A 36 -13.07 32.99 -36.48
CA SER A 36 -13.01 34.42 -36.83
C SER A 36 -11.79 34.71 -37.71
N LYS A 37 -11.87 35.74 -38.55
CA LYS A 37 -10.77 36.19 -39.41
C LYS A 37 -9.54 36.62 -38.60
N ASP A 38 -9.78 37.20 -37.44
CA ASP A 38 -8.76 37.75 -36.54
C ASP A 38 -8.11 36.66 -35.67
N LYS A 39 -8.66 35.44 -35.66
CA LYS A 39 -8.06 34.32 -34.93
C LYS A 39 -6.80 33.87 -35.67
N ILE A 40 -5.68 33.90 -34.96
CA ILE A 40 -4.41 33.42 -35.47
C ILE A 40 -4.43 31.88 -35.49
N VAL A 41 -4.15 31.30 -36.65
CA VAL A 41 -3.99 29.85 -36.86
C VAL A 41 -2.67 29.64 -37.58
N TYR A 42 -1.80 28.83 -37.01
CA TYR A 42 -0.54 28.45 -37.64
C TYR A 42 -0.77 27.22 -38.53
N SER A 43 -0.37 27.32 -39.78
CA SER A 43 -0.60 26.28 -40.78
C SER A 43 0.53 26.14 -41.80
N LYS A 44 1.51 27.04 -41.77
CA LYS A 44 2.60 27.11 -42.75
C LYS A 44 3.87 26.53 -42.17
N LEU A 45 4.75 26.04 -43.05
CA LEU A 45 6.11 25.61 -42.66
C LEU A 45 6.94 26.78 -42.11
N SER A 46 6.68 28.02 -42.56
CA SER A 46 7.33 29.22 -42.01
C SER A 46 7.07 29.39 -40.51
N ASP A 47 5.93 28.91 -40.02
CA ASP A 47 5.53 29.03 -38.62
C ASP A 47 6.28 28.03 -37.72
N LEU A 48 6.91 27.01 -38.34
CA LEU A 48 7.76 26.02 -37.67
C LEU A 48 9.22 26.43 -37.56
N LEU A 49 9.64 27.45 -38.32
CA LEU A 49 11.01 27.90 -38.29
C LEU A 49 11.25 28.68 -36.99
N PRO A 50 12.36 28.40 -36.27
CA PRO A 50 12.70 29.17 -35.08
C PRO A 50 12.99 30.61 -35.48
N VAL A 51 12.47 31.55 -34.68
CA VAL A 51 12.86 32.95 -34.78
C VAL A 51 14.18 33.10 -34.03
N GLU A 52 15.24 33.49 -34.75
CA GLU A 52 16.55 33.72 -34.15
C GLU A 52 16.53 35.02 -33.34
N VAL A 53 16.92 34.95 -32.07
CA VAL A 53 17.08 36.13 -31.21
C VAL A 53 18.46 36.71 -31.49
N VAL A 54 18.51 37.81 -32.24
CA VAL A 54 19.77 38.43 -32.72
C VAL A 54 20.41 39.33 -31.65
N ALA A 55 19.61 39.92 -30.76
CA ALA A 55 20.08 40.81 -29.70
C ALA A 55 19.35 40.54 -28.38
N GLU A 56 20.04 40.73 -27.25
CA GLU A 56 19.50 40.51 -25.90
C GLU A 56 18.38 41.50 -25.53
N ASN A 57 18.40 42.71 -26.11
CA ASN A 57 17.43 43.79 -25.88
C ASN A 57 16.54 44.03 -27.11
N ASP A 58 15.85 42.99 -27.59
CA ASP A 58 14.86 43.13 -28.67
C ASP A 58 13.53 43.69 -28.12
N PRO A 59 13.07 44.88 -28.58
CA PRO A 59 11.84 45.51 -28.09
C PRO A 59 10.57 44.69 -28.37
N SER A 60 10.61 43.70 -29.28
CA SER A 60 9.48 42.81 -29.53
C SER A 60 9.27 41.74 -28.44
N LEU A 61 10.31 41.46 -27.65
CA LEU A 61 10.29 40.50 -26.54
C LEU A 61 10.00 41.17 -25.19
N GLU A 62 10.04 42.51 -25.14
CA GLU A 62 9.69 43.27 -23.96
C GLU A 62 8.20 43.11 -23.63
N LYS A 63 7.90 43.13 -22.33
CA LYS A 63 6.51 43.14 -21.89
C LYS A 63 5.87 44.47 -22.29
N PRO A 64 4.55 44.48 -22.55
CA PRO A 64 3.82 45.74 -22.73
C PRO A 64 4.05 46.70 -21.55
N ASN A 65 3.81 47.98 -21.79
CA ASN A 65 4.01 49.02 -20.78
C ASN A 65 3.15 48.78 -19.53
N GLN A 66 3.63 49.22 -18.37
CA GLN A 66 2.92 49.04 -17.10
C GLN A 66 1.52 49.65 -17.12
N GLU A 67 1.35 50.82 -17.75
CA GLU A 67 0.05 51.48 -17.90
C GLU A 67 -0.95 50.62 -18.71
N GLU A 68 -0.50 49.98 -19.80
CA GLU A 68 -1.34 49.09 -20.61
C GLU A 68 -1.75 47.82 -19.85
N ILE A 69 -0.84 47.30 -19.01
CA ILE A 69 -1.10 46.16 -18.15
C ILE A 69 -2.16 46.52 -17.12
N ASP A 70 -2.06 47.69 -16.49
CA ASP A 70 -3.02 48.14 -15.48
C ASP A 70 -4.40 48.37 -16.12
N ASP A 71 -4.45 49.02 -17.28
CA ASP A 71 -5.68 49.20 -18.07
C ASP A 71 -6.35 47.86 -18.46
N LEU A 72 -5.57 46.90 -18.94
CA LEU A 72 -6.06 45.57 -19.32
C LEU A 72 -6.55 44.81 -18.09
N THR A 73 -5.83 44.92 -16.98
CA THR A 73 -6.20 44.32 -15.70
C THR A 73 -7.53 44.87 -15.21
N GLU A 74 -7.74 46.18 -15.28
CA GLU A 74 -9.00 46.80 -14.90
C GLU A 74 -10.16 46.37 -15.80
N LYS A 75 -9.97 46.38 -17.12
CA LYS A 75 -10.99 45.92 -18.08
C LYS A 75 -11.36 44.46 -17.83
N THR A 76 -10.36 43.60 -17.62
CA THR A 76 -10.56 42.16 -17.36
C THR A 76 -11.26 41.95 -16.02
N ARG A 77 -10.85 42.69 -14.98
CA ARG A 77 -11.47 42.66 -13.65
C ARG A 77 -12.95 43.04 -13.73
N GLN A 78 -13.29 44.13 -14.42
CA GLN A 78 -14.69 44.57 -14.59
C GLN A 78 -15.52 43.53 -15.36
N ALA A 79 -14.97 42.95 -16.43
CA ALA A 79 -15.65 41.91 -17.20
C ALA A 79 -15.91 40.64 -16.37
N LEU A 80 -14.92 40.19 -15.59
CA LEU A 80 -15.06 39.05 -14.69
C LEU A 80 -16.07 39.35 -13.57
N MET A 81 -16.02 40.54 -12.98
CA MET A 81 -17.00 40.99 -11.97
C MET A 81 -18.43 40.94 -12.49
N LYS A 82 -18.67 41.35 -13.75
CA LYS A 82 -19.99 41.27 -14.38
C LYS A 82 -20.49 39.82 -14.49
N ILE A 83 -19.62 38.90 -14.90
CA ILE A 83 -19.95 37.47 -15.00
C ILE A 83 -20.21 36.88 -13.61
N THR A 84 -19.35 37.17 -12.62
CA THR A 84 -19.52 36.63 -11.26
C THR A 84 -20.77 37.16 -10.59
N ASN A 85 -21.10 38.45 -10.75
CA ASN A 85 -22.31 39.04 -10.19
C ASN A 85 -23.57 38.37 -10.76
N SER A 86 -23.58 38.03 -12.05
CA SER A 86 -24.70 37.27 -12.65
C SER A 86 -24.86 35.87 -12.05
N LYS A 87 -23.75 35.18 -11.74
CA LYS A 87 -23.76 33.86 -11.09
C LYS A 87 -24.19 33.94 -9.62
N ILE A 88 -23.70 34.95 -8.89
CA ILE A 88 -24.09 35.19 -7.49
C ILE A 88 -25.59 35.49 -7.41
N ALA A 89 -26.10 36.37 -8.27
CA ALA A 89 -27.53 36.70 -8.32
C ALA A 89 -28.41 35.47 -8.61
N ALA A 90 -27.93 34.52 -9.43
CA ALA A 90 -28.64 33.27 -9.69
C ALA A 90 -28.61 32.29 -8.51
N ALA A 91 -27.56 32.33 -7.68
CA ALA A 91 -27.39 31.44 -6.52
C ALA A 91 -28.10 31.93 -5.25
N MET A 92 -28.45 33.22 -5.17
CA MET A 92 -29.16 33.79 -4.02
C MET A 92 -30.58 33.20 -3.92
N PRO A 93 -30.97 32.59 -2.76
CA PRO A 93 -32.27 31.91 -2.60
C PRO A 93 -33.49 32.81 -2.71
N VAL A 94 -33.37 34.07 -2.28
CA VAL A 94 -34.44 35.07 -2.32
C VAL A 94 -33.97 36.25 -3.14
N ARG A 95 -34.72 36.56 -4.21
CA ARG A 95 -34.47 37.75 -5.03
C ARG A 95 -35.32 38.89 -4.49
N ARG A 96 -34.68 40.03 -4.21
CA ARG A 96 -35.42 41.29 -4.03
C ARG A 96 -36.08 41.65 -5.36
N ALA A 97 -37.32 42.11 -5.34
CA ALA A 97 -38.00 42.62 -6.53
C ALA A 97 -37.14 43.70 -7.19
N GLU A 98 -36.80 43.50 -8.46
CA GLU A 98 -36.00 44.46 -9.22
C GLU A 98 -36.82 45.72 -9.48
N LYS A 99 -36.18 46.89 -9.32
CA LYS A 99 -36.81 48.17 -9.67
C LYS A 99 -36.79 48.28 -11.19
N GLN A 100 -37.95 48.54 -11.80
CA GLN A 100 -38.04 48.77 -13.24
C GLN A 100 -37.12 49.92 -13.65
N GLY A 101 -36.33 49.69 -14.69
CA GLY A 101 -35.54 50.74 -15.33
C GLY A 101 -36.39 51.78 -16.05
N PRO A 102 -35.83 52.95 -16.38
CA PRO A 102 -36.50 53.95 -17.20
C PRO A 102 -36.76 53.42 -18.63
N ALA A 103 -37.75 54.00 -19.31
CA ALA A 103 -38.04 53.65 -20.70
C ALA A 103 -36.91 54.09 -21.64
N GLU A 104 -36.46 53.20 -22.52
CA GLU A 104 -35.42 53.47 -23.51
C GLU A 104 -36.04 53.78 -24.88
N PHE A 105 -35.47 54.73 -25.62
CA PHE A 105 -35.91 55.07 -26.97
C PHE A 105 -34.84 54.67 -28.00
N ILE A 106 -35.18 53.74 -28.88
CA ILE A 106 -34.26 53.21 -29.90
C ILE A 106 -34.71 53.69 -31.27
N ARG A 107 -33.79 54.29 -32.03
CA ARG A 107 -34.01 54.64 -33.43
C ARG A 107 -33.67 53.44 -34.31
N TYR A 108 -34.68 52.90 -35.00
CA TYR A 108 -34.53 51.76 -35.88
C TYR A 108 -34.69 52.17 -37.34
N THR A 109 -33.73 51.78 -38.17
CA THR A 109 -33.80 51.89 -39.62
C THR A 109 -34.10 50.51 -40.20
N PRO A 110 -35.31 50.27 -40.75
CA PRO A 110 -35.63 49.00 -41.37
C PRO A 110 -34.75 48.73 -42.60
N SER A 111 -34.36 47.46 -42.79
CA SER A 111 -33.63 47.02 -43.98
C SER A 111 -34.54 46.93 -45.22
N GLN A 112 -35.79 46.53 -45.01
CA GLN A 112 -36.84 46.59 -46.04
C GLN A 112 -37.41 48.00 -46.07
N GLN A 113 -37.09 48.73 -47.14
CA GLN A 113 -37.57 50.08 -47.38
C GLN A 113 -38.54 50.08 -48.55
N GLY A 114 -39.60 50.87 -48.44
CA GLY A 114 -40.58 51.10 -49.49
C GLY A 114 -41.58 52.15 -49.04
N THR A 115 -42.13 52.93 -49.98
CA THR A 115 -43.08 54.01 -49.69
C THR A 115 -44.38 53.49 -49.05
N ALA A 116 -44.74 52.23 -49.30
CA ALA A 116 -45.87 51.55 -48.68
C ALA A 116 -45.59 51.08 -47.24
N PHE A 117 -44.33 51.03 -46.80
CA PHE A 117 -43.97 50.60 -45.45
C PHE A 117 -43.68 51.80 -44.55
N ASN A 118 -43.96 51.64 -43.25
CA ASN A 118 -43.67 52.64 -42.22
C ASN A 118 -44.20 54.06 -42.55
N SER A 119 -45.36 54.13 -43.20
CA SER A 119 -46.02 55.37 -43.64
C SER A 119 -45.11 56.32 -44.43
N GLY A 120 -44.18 55.77 -45.21
CA GLY A 120 -43.19 56.55 -45.98
C GLY A 120 -41.99 57.06 -45.18
N ALA A 121 -41.94 56.83 -43.87
CA ALA A 121 -40.81 57.21 -43.03
C ALA A 121 -39.64 56.22 -43.16
N LYS A 122 -38.42 56.74 -43.31
CA LYS A 122 -37.20 55.91 -43.43
C LYS A 122 -36.80 55.23 -42.10
N GLN A 123 -37.24 55.78 -40.98
CA GLN A 123 -36.88 55.32 -39.64
C GLN A 123 -38.10 55.31 -38.73
N ARG A 124 -38.05 54.52 -37.66
CA ARG A 124 -39.04 54.53 -36.58
C ARG A 124 -38.34 54.60 -35.22
N VAL A 125 -38.96 55.29 -34.27
CA VAL A 125 -38.49 55.35 -32.88
C VAL A 125 -39.32 54.36 -32.06
N ILE A 126 -38.65 53.45 -31.38
CA ILE A 126 -39.27 52.40 -30.57
C ILE A 126 -39.02 52.76 -29.11
N ARG A 127 -40.09 52.85 -28.33
CA ARG A 127 -40.00 52.94 -26.87
C ARG A 127 -39.98 51.52 -26.30
N LEU A 128 -38.86 51.13 -25.71
CA LEU A 128 -38.66 49.85 -25.07
C LEU A 128 -38.83 50.00 -23.55
N VAL A 129 -39.69 49.16 -22.97
CA VAL A 129 -39.98 49.14 -21.54
C VAL A 129 -39.88 47.69 -21.08
N GLU A 130 -39.13 47.43 -20.00
CA GLU A 130 -39.04 46.11 -19.39
C GLU A 130 -40.36 45.75 -18.69
N ALA A 131 -40.92 44.59 -19.02
CA ALA A 131 -42.15 44.12 -18.38
C ALA A 131 -41.88 43.72 -16.92
N GLN A 132 -42.76 44.10 -16.00
CA GLN A 132 -42.63 43.72 -14.60
C GLN A 132 -42.65 42.21 -14.43
N VAL A 133 -41.64 41.66 -13.76
CA VAL A 133 -41.59 40.25 -13.39
C VAL A 133 -42.19 40.07 -11.99
N ASP A 134 -43.08 39.09 -11.84
CA ASP A 134 -43.67 38.75 -10.54
C ASP A 134 -42.62 38.04 -9.67
N PRO A 135 -42.28 38.55 -8.47
CA PRO A 135 -41.32 37.92 -7.58
C PRO A 135 -41.76 36.55 -7.04
N MET A 136 -43.05 36.20 -7.12
CA MET A 136 -43.61 34.92 -6.68
C MET A 136 -43.78 33.92 -7.82
N GLU A 137 -43.44 34.31 -9.06
CA GLU A 137 -43.56 33.43 -10.22
C GLU A 137 -42.46 32.35 -10.21
N PRO A 138 -42.81 31.05 -10.24
CA PRO A 138 -41.82 29.98 -10.32
C PRO A 138 -41.15 29.90 -11.70
N PRO A 139 -40.02 29.18 -11.86
CA PRO A 139 -39.35 29.02 -13.15
C PRO A 139 -40.27 28.44 -14.24
N LYS A 140 -40.40 29.15 -15.37
CA LYS A 140 -41.33 28.82 -16.47
C LYS A 140 -41.01 27.53 -17.23
N PHE A 141 -39.73 27.17 -17.33
CA PHE A 141 -39.25 26.10 -18.22
C PHE A 141 -38.38 25.08 -17.49
N LYS A 142 -38.42 23.83 -17.97
CA LYS A 142 -37.54 22.75 -17.51
C LYS A 142 -36.14 22.92 -18.09
N ILE A 143 -35.16 23.27 -17.25
CA ILE A 143 -33.76 23.53 -17.66
C ILE A 143 -32.90 22.24 -17.67
N ASN A 144 -33.40 21.14 -17.11
CA ASN A 144 -32.67 19.88 -16.96
C ASN A 144 -32.52 19.03 -18.22
N LYS A 145 -32.85 19.56 -19.41
CA LYS A 145 -32.69 18.84 -20.68
C LYS A 145 -31.20 18.70 -21.00
N LYS A 146 -30.67 17.49 -20.84
CA LYS A 146 -29.27 17.16 -21.18
C LYS A 146 -29.13 17.01 -22.69
N ILE A 147 -28.29 17.85 -23.30
CA ILE A 147 -27.98 17.84 -24.72
C ILE A 147 -26.53 17.34 -24.86
N PRO A 148 -26.18 16.52 -25.87
CA PRO A 148 -24.78 16.18 -26.12
C PRO A 148 -23.96 17.45 -26.34
N ARG A 149 -22.66 17.40 -26.00
CA ARG A 149 -21.77 18.52 -26.29
C ARG A 149 -21.79 18.79 -27.80
N GLY A 150 -21.90 20.06 -28.17
CA GLY A 150 -21.75 20.48 -29.56
C GLY A 150 -20.38 20.10 -30.12
N PRO A 151 -20.21 20.17 -31.45
CA PRO A 151 -18.90 19.94 -32.05
C PRO A 151 -17.87 20.91 -31.46
N ALA A 152 -16.65 20.43 -31.25
CA ALA A 152 -15.55 21.29 -30.85
C ALA A 152 -15.23 22.30 -31.95
N SER A 153 -14.45 23.34 -31.61
CA SER A 153 -13.88 24.20 -32.63
C SER A 153 -13.08 23.36 -33.64
N PRO A 154 -13.11 23.70 -34.94
CA PRO A 154 -12.33 23.00 -35.97
C PRO A 154 -10.89 22.72 -35.53
N PRO A 155 -10.38 21.50 -35.76
CA PRO A 155 -9.07 21.10 -35.26
C PRO A 155 -7.97 21.98 -35.86
N ALA A 156 -7.06 22.44 -35.01
CA ALA A 156 -5.90 23.18 -35.48
C ALA A 156 -4.94 22.27 -36.27
N PRO A 157 -4.24 22.79 -37.28
CA PRO A 157 -3.19 22.05 -37.98
C PRO A 157 -2.11 21.56 -37.01
N VAL A 158 -1.70 20.30 -37.17
CA VAL A 158 -0.68 19.69 -36.33
C VAL A 158 0.69 19.95 -36.95
N LEU A 159 1.44 20.88 -36.37
CA LEU A 159 2.77 21.28 -36.81
C LEU A 159 3.84 20.48 -36.06
N HIS A 160 3.99 19.20 -36.40
CA HIS A 160 5.07 18.37 -35.88
C HIS A 160 6.34 18.53 -36.71
N SER A 161 7.49 18.25 -36.09
CA SER A 161 8.70 17.95 -36.84
C SER A 161 8.50 16.69 -37.69
N PRO A 162 9.33 16.47 -38.74
CA PRO A 162 9.27 15.25 -39.52
C PRO A 162 9.34 14.01 -38.63
N THR A 163 8.49 13.03 -38.92
CA THR A 163 8.41 11.80 -38.12
C THR A 163 9.78 11.11 -38.05
N ARG A 164 10.23 10.80 -36.83
CA ARG A 164 11.46 10.03 -36.63
C ARG A 164 11.21 8.60 -37.09
N ARG A 165 12.17 8.04 -37.84
CA ARG A 165 12.09 6.64 -38.29
C ARG A 165 12.27 5.71 -37.10
N VAL A 166 11.23 4.98 -36.75
CA VAL A 166 11.28 3.97 -35.68
C VAL A 166 11.97 2.72 -36.21
N THR A 167 12.91 2.18 -35.44
CA THR A 167 13.54 0.89 -35.78
C THR A 167 12.70 -0.28 -35.29
N VAL A 168 12.75 -1.43 -35.98
CA VAL A 168 12.05 -2.65 -35.54
C VAL A 168 12.53 -3.10 -34.16
N LYS A 169 13.79 -2.83 -33.82
CA LYS A 169 14.37 -3.11 -32.51
C LYS A 169 13.69 -2.27 -31.42
N GLU A 170 13.64 -0.96 -31.61
CA GLU A 170 12.97 -0.03 -30.69
C GLU A 170 11.50 -0.42 -30.47
N GLN A 171 10.77 -0.72 -31.56
CA GLN A 171 9.37 -1.14 -31.44
C GLN A 171 9.20 -2.43 -30.63
N LYS A 172 10.14 -3.39 -30.74
CA LYS A 172 10.13 -4.63 -29.96
C LYS A 172 10.46 -4.40 -28.49
N GLU A 173 11.40 -3.51 -28.19
CA GLU A 173 11.76 -3.14 -26.81
C GLU A 173 10.60 -2.48 -26.06
N TRP A 174 9.80 -1.67 -26.77
CA TRP A 174 8.60 -1.05 -26.22
C TRP A 174 7.35 -1.95 -26.24
N LYS A 175 7.48 -3.23 -26.61
CA LYS A 175 6.36 -4.17 -26.58
C LYS A 175 6.08 -4.60 -25.13
N ILE A 176 5.06 -3.99 -24.54
CA ILE A 176 4.63 -4.29 -23.18
C ILE A 176 3.96 -5.68 -23.13
N PRO A 177 4.46 -6.62 -22.31
CA PRO A 177 3.82 -7.93 -22.12
C PRO A 177 2.42 -7.81 -21.48
N PRO A 178 1.48 -8.72 -21.78
CA PRO A 178 0.16 -8.68 -21.18
C PRO A 178 0.21 -8.94 -19.67
N CYS A 179 -0.56 -8.17 -18.90
CA CYS A 179 -0.63 -8.32 -17.45
C CYS A 179 -1.51 -9.52 -17.08
N ILE A 180 -0.88 -10.61 -16.64
CA ILE A 180 -1.57 -11.77 -16.05
C ILE A 180 -1.56 -11.59 -14.54
N SER A 181 -2.71 -11.26 -13.96
CA SER A 181 -2.79 -11.01 -12.52
C SER A 181 -3.12 -12.28 -11.72
N ASN A 182 -2.54 -12.40 -10.52
CA ASN A 182 -2.82 -13.51 -9.61
C ASN A 182 -4.16 -13.38 -8.86
N TRP A 183 -4.83 -12.22 -8.93
CA TRP A 183 -6.07 -11.94 -8.19
C TRP A 183 -7.31 -11.72 -9.07
N LYS A 184 -7.15 -11.07 -10.23
CA LYS A 184 -8.26 -10.62 -11.07
C LYS A 184 -8.17 -11.22 -12.46
N ASN A 185 -9.25 -11.90 -12.85
CA ASN A 185 -9.48 -12.39 -14.20
C ASN A 185 -10.89 -12.01 -14.63
N ALA A 186 -11.09 -10.75 -14.98
CA ALA A 186 -12.42 -10.18 -15.23
C ALA A 186 -13.19 -10.88 -16.37
N LYS A 187 -12.45 -11.37 -17.38
CA LYS A 187 -13.03 -12.07 -18.54
C LYS A 187 -13.02 -13.60 -18.39
N GLY A 188 -12.55 -14.13 -17.26
CA GLY A 188 -12.55 -15.57 -17.00
C GLY A 188 -11.68 -16.42 -17.94
N TYR A 189 -10.62 -15.86 -18.53
CA TYR A 189 -9.77 -16.60 -19.46
C TYR A 189 -9.04 -17.78 -18.77
N THR A 190 -9.01 -18.93 -19.43
CA THR A 190 -8.21 -20.08 -19.01
C THR A 190 -6.76 -19.85 -19.43
N VAL A 191 -5.92 -19.48 -18.46
CA VAL A 191 -4.49 -19.21 -18.67
C VAL A 191 -3.69 -20.42 -18.18
N PRO A 192 -2.79 -20.98 -19.00
CA PRO A 192 -1.95 -22.10 -18.59
C PRO A 192 -1.00 -21.70 -17.44
N LEU A 193 -0.58 -22.67 -16.64
CA LEU A 193 0.15 -22.43 -15.40
C LEU A 193 1.51 -21.75 -15.63
N ASP A 194 2.21 -22.10 -16.73
CA ASP A 194 3.49 -21.50 -17.11
C ASP A 194 3.36 -19.98 -17.29
N LYS A 195 2.33 -19.51 -17.99
CA LYS A 195 2.09 -18.07 -18.22
C LYS A 195 1.56 -17.35 -16.99
N ARG A 196 0.84 -18.06 -16.12
CA ARG A 196 0.37 -17.48 -14.85
C ARG A 196 1.52 -17.23 -13.87
N LEU A 197 2.49 -18.14 -13.83
CA LEU A 197 3.68 -18.02 -12.98
C LEU A 197 4.83 -17.26 -13.65
N ALA A 198 4.74 -16.96 -14.95
CA ALA A 198 5.83 -16.31 -15.71
C ALA A 198 6.20 -14.90 -15.19
N ALA A 199 5.23 -14.14 -14.66
CA ALA A 199 5.49 -12.82 -14.09
C ALA A 199 5.97 -12.88 -12.63
N ASP A 200 6.07 -14.08 -12.07
CA ASP A 200 6.40 -14.30 -10.68
C ASP A 200 7.91 -14.35 -10.48
N GLY A 201 8.49 -13.22 -10.08
CA GLY A 201 9.93 -13.05 -9.84
C GLY A 201 10.49 -13.89 -8.69
N ARG A 202 9.68 -14.71 -8.01
CA ARG A 202 10.12 -15.63 -6.93
C ARG A 202 11.26 -16.56 -7.37
N GLY A 203 11.27 -16.98 -8.65
CA GLY A 203 12.36 -17.80 -9.20
C GLY A 203 13.69 -17.06 -9.38
N LEU A 204 13.67 -15.72 -9.42
CA LEU A 204 14.87 -14.88 -9.50
C LEU A 204 15.42 -14.53 -8.11
N GLN A 205 14.63 -14.72 -7.04
CA GLN A 205 15.06 -14.49 -5.68
C GLN A 205 15.91 -15.65 -5.17
N GLN A 206 17.20 -15.41 -4.97
CA GLN A 206 18.08 -16.36 -4.27
C GLN A 206 17.99 -16.12 -2.76
N ASN A 207 17.48 -17.10 -2.02
CA ASN A 207 17.43 -17.06 -0.56
C ASN A 207 18.81 -17.39 0.00
N HIS A 208 19.53 -16.38 0.48
CA HIS A 208 20.83 -16.52 1.10
C HIS A 208 20.67 -16.71 2.62
N VAL A 209 21.30 -17.75 3.19
CA VAL A 209 21.31 -18.00 4.65
C VAL A 209 22.68 -17.64 5.22
N ASN A 210 22.69 -16.88 6.31
CA ASN A 210 23.92 -16.42 6.94
C ASN A 210 24.61 -17.57 7.72
N GLU A 211 25.92 -17.73 7.56
CA GLU A 211 26.75 -18.73 8.27
C GLU A 211 26.74 -18.55 9.80
N ASN A 212 26.44 -17.35 10.30
CA ASN A 212 26.33 -17.11 11.74
C ASN A 212 25.23 -17.95 12.40
N PHE A 213 24.21 -18.39 11.63
CA PHE A 213 23.21 -19.33 12.15
C PHE A 213 23.83 -20.69 12.51
N ALA A 214 24.79 -21.17 11.71
CA ALA A 214 25.51 -22.41 12.03
C ALA A 214 26.38 -22.23 13.28
N LYS A 215 27.16 -21.13 13.36
CA LYS A 215 27.99 -20.80 14.53
C LYS A 215 27.15 -20.68 15.81
N LEU A 216 25.97 -20.06 15.72
CA LEU A 216 25.04 -19.94 16.85
C LEU A 216 24.49 -21.31 17.26
N ALA A 217 24.06 -22.14 16.31
CA ALA A 217 23.54 -23.47 16.60
C ALA A 217 24.60 -24.35 17.29
N GLU A 218 25.84 -24.32 16.80
CA GLU A 218 26.96 -25.03 17.42
C GLU A 218 27.27 -24.51 18.83
N ALA A 219 27.32 -23.18 19.00
CA ALA A 219 27.57 -22.58 20.30
C ALA A 219 26.49 -22.97 21.33
N LEU A 220 25.22 -22.98 20.93
CA LEU A 220 24.11 -23.41 21.79
C LEU A 220 24.19 -24.91 22.13
N TYR A 221 24.58 -25.76 21.17
CA TYR A 221 24.77 -27.19 21.42
C TYR A 221 25.89 -27.45 22.42
N ILE A 222 27.02 -26.72 22.30
CA ILE A 222 28.12 -26.80 23.27
C ILE A 222 27.69 -26.28 24.64
N ALA A 223 26.92 -25.20 24.69
CA ALA A 223 26.41 -24.63 25.93
C ALA A 223 25.46 -25.60 26.65
N ASP A 224 24.54 -26.26 25.94
CA ASP A 224 23.64 -27.26 26.53
C ASP A 224 24.41 -28.44 27.11
N ARG A 225 25.41 -28.97 26.39
CA ARG A 225 26.24 -30.08 26.88
C ARG A 225 26.97 -29.70 28.17
N LYS A 226 27.62 -28.53 28.19
CA LYS A 226 28.32 -28.04 29.39
C LYS A 226 27.38 -27.77 30.55
N ALA A 227 26.18 -27.26 30.29
CA ALA A 227 25.17 -27.03 31.32
C ALA A 227 24.72 -28.36 31.96
N ARG A 228 24.50 -29.42 31.17
CA ARG A 228 24.17 -30.76 31.68
C ARG A 228 25.29 -31.34 32.52
N GLU A 229 26.53 -31.28 32.05
CA GLU A 229 27.71 -31.72 32.82
C GLU A 229 27.83 -30.98 34.16
N ALA A 230 27.62 -29.66 34.16
CA ALA A 230 27.64 -28.85 35.38
C ALA A 230 26.51 -29.21 36.37
N VAL A 231 25.32 -29.52 35.85
CA VAL A 231 24.18 -29.97 36.68
C VAL A 231 24.44 -31.36 37.25
N GLU A 232 24.94 -32.30 36.45
CA GLU A 232 25.24 -33.66 36.90
C GLU A 232 26.33 -33.67 37.97
N THR A 233 27.43 -32.93 37.74
CA THR A 233 28.51 -32.80 38.73
C THR A 233 28.03 -32.16 40.03
N ARG A 234 27.17 -31.12 39.96
CA ARG A 234 26.55 -30.53 41.15
C ARG A 234 25.67 -31.54 41.89
N ALA A 235 24.83 -32.27 41.18
CA ALA A 235 23.98 -33.30 41.77
C ALA A 235 24.80 -34.43 42.44
N GLN A 236 25.92 -34.84 41.84
CA GLN A 236 26.85 -35.80 42.45
C GLN A 236 27.52 -35.26 43.71
N LEU A 237 27.93 -33.98 43.72
CA LEU A 237 28.52 -33.33 44.89
C LEU A 237 27.50 -33.18 46.04
N GLU A 238 26.29 -32.72 45.74
CA GLU A 238 25.19 -32.63 46.70
C GLU A 238 24.89 -34.01 47.30
N LYS A 239 24.87 -35.06 46.48
CA LYS A 239 24.69 -36.44 46.95
C LYS A 239 25.83 -36.89 47.88
N LYS A 240 27.09 -36.55 47.57
CA LYS A 240 28.25 -36.85 48.44
C LYS A 240 28.19 -36.09 49.76
N LEU A 241 27.82 -34.81 49.74
CA LEU A 241 27.65 -34.01 50.95
C LEU A 241 26.52 -34.57 51.82
N ALA A 242 25.38 -34.92 51.21
CA ALA A 242 24.27 -35.56 51.91
C ALA A 242 24.66 -36.93 52.51
N GLN A 243 25.50 -37.70 51.82
CA GLN A 243 26.02 -38.97 52.35
C GLN A 243 26.97 -38.74 53.53
N LYS A 244 27.86 -37.75 53.44
CA LYS A 244 28.77 -37.37 54.53
C LYS A 244 28.01 -36.84 55.75
N GLU A 245 26.95 -36.07 55.54
CA GLU A 245 26.07 -35.60 56.62
C GLU A 245 25.31 -36.76 57.29
N LYS A 246 24.87 -37.75 56.51
CA LYS A 246 24.28 -38.98 57.05
C LYS A 246 25.30 -39.78 57.87
N GLU A 247 26.53 -39.93 57.37
CA GLU A 247 27.62 -40.62 58.07
C GLU A 247 27.95 -39.93 59.40
N GLN A 248 28.05 -38.59 59.42
CA GLN A 248 28.22 -37.82 60.66
C GLN A 248 27.07 -38.02 61.65
N LYS A 249 25.82 -38.08 61.17
CA LYS A 249 24.65 -38.37 62.01
C LYS A 249 24.72 -39.80 62.57
N GLU A 250 25.15 -40.78 61.78
CA GLU A 250 25.36 -42.16 62.22
C GLU A 250 26.49 -42.28 63.26
N GLU A 251 27.61 -41.58 63.06
CA GLU A 251 28.70 -41.50 64.04
C GLU A 251 28.24 -40.83 65.35
N HIS A 252 27.49 -39.74 65.26
CA HIS A 252 26.93 -39.07 66.44
C HIS A 252 25.98 -40.00 67.21
N LEU A 253 25.09 -40.73 66.51
CA LEU A 253 24.23 -41.74 67.11
C LEU A 253 25.04 -42.88 67.75
N ARG A 254 26.15 -43.30 67.11
CA ARG A 254 27.07 -44.31 67.65
C ARG A 254 27.74 -43.85 68.95
N GLN A 255 28.23 -42.61 68.99
CA GLN A 255 28.82 -42.02 70.20
C GLN A 255 27.78 -41.89 71.34
N LEU A 256 26.55 -41.48 71.01
CA LEU A 256 25.46 -41.41 71.98
C LEU A 256 25.11 -42.80 72.54
N ALA A 257 25.03 -43.82 71.68
CA ALA A 257 24.79 -45.20 72.08
C ALA A 257 25.93 -45.78 72.93
N GLN A 258 27.17 -45.35 72.69
CA GLN A 258 28.33 -45.75 73.49
C GLN A 258 28.30 -45.09 74.87
N LYS A 259 28.04 -43.78 74.96
CA LYS A 259 27.80 -43.09 76.24
C LYS A 259 26.68 -43.74 77.05
N ALA A 260 25.56 -44.08 76.42
CA ALA A 260 24.44 -44.77 77.08
C ALA A 260 24.80 -46.20 77.56
N ARG A 261 25.76 -46.87 76.92
CA ARG A 261 26.28 -48.17 77.40
C ARG A 261 27.23 -47.98 78.58
N ASP A 262 28.08 -46.97 78.55
CA ASP A 262 29.02 -46.67 79.63
C ASP A 262 28.27 -46.27 80.92
N GLU A 263 27.21 -45.48 80.80
CA GLU A 263 26.30 -45.17 81.93
C GLU A 263 25.61 -46.42 82.49
N ARG A 264 25.29 -47.41 81.64
CA ARG A 264 24.70 -48.69 82.06
C ARG A 264 25.72 -49.65 82.69
N ALA A 265 26.99 -49.56 82.31
CA ALA A 265 28.09 -50.33 82.90
C ALA A 265 28.48 -49.85 84.31
N GLY A 266 28.02 -48.67 84.73
CA GLY A 266 28.21 -48.12 86.08
C GLY A 266 27.42 -48.81 87.20
N ILE A 267 26.54 -49.78 86.92
CA ILE A 267 25.80 -50.55 87.94
C ILE A 267 25.85 -52.05 87.63
N ARG A 268 26.82 -52.75 88.24
CA ARG A 268 26.75 -54.17 88.66
C ARG A 268 27.87 -54.45 89.67
N VAL A 269 27.56 -54.42 90.97
CA VAL A 269 27.17 -55.55 91.82
C VAL A 269 28.25 -56.64 91.89
N VAL A 270 28.91 -56.61 93.05
CA VAL A 270 29.86 -57.55 93.62
C VAL A 270 29.26 -58.94 93.72
N ALA A 271 29.89 -59.95 93.11
CA ALA A 271 29.91 -61.33 93.59
C ALA A 271 30.89 -62.19 92.78
N SER A 272 32.01 -62.51 93.44
CA SER A 272 32.74 -63.79 93.45
C SER A 272 32.73 -64.71 92.23
N ASP A 273 33.95 -64.88 91.72
CA ASP A 273 34.50 -65.93 90.86
C ASP A 273 34.45 -67.34 91.55
N PRO A 274 34.97 -68.44 90.95
CA PRO A 274 34.28 -69.38 90.06
C PRO A 274 34.35 -70.84 90.56
N LYS A 275 33.49 -71.73 90.01
CA LYS A 275 33.73 -73.16 89.66
C LYS A 275 32.47 -74.00 89.85
N ASN A 276 31.81 -74.35 88.74
CA ASN A 276 31.54 -75.73 88.31
C ASN A 276 30.46 -75.72 87.22
N MET A 277 30.85 -76.26 86.05
CA MET A 277 30.06 -76.99 85.04
C MET A 277 28.57 -76.61 84.91
N ASP A 278 28.14 -76.17 83.72
CA ASP A 278 27.63 -77.19 82.79
C ASP A 278 28.04 -76.96 81.32
N SER A 279 28.55 -78.02 80.69
CA SER A 279 28.97 -78.03 79.28
C SER A 279 27.78 -77.98 78.31
N GLU A 280 26.56 -78.20 78.80
CA GLU A 280 25.34 -78.22 77.98
C GLU A 280 24.68 -76.83 77.77
N GLU A 281 24.91 -75.86 78.67
CA GLU A 281 24.32 -74.52 78.53
C GLU A 281 25.03 -73.68 77.45
N ARG A 282 26.34 -73.89 77.25
CA ARG A 282 27.10 -73.23 76.18
C ARG A 282 26.69 -73.71 74.79
N GLU A 283 26.39 -74.99 74.61
CA GLU A 283 25.90 -75.52 73.34
C GLU A 283 24.47 -75.03 73.04
N ARG A 284 23.63 -74.89 74.08
CA ARG A 284 22.26 -74.38 73.92
C ARG A 284 22.20 -72.90 73.54
N ASP A 285 23.13 -72.09 74.04
CA ASP A 285 23.23 -70.67 73.67
C ASP A 285 23.88 -70.45 72.30
N LEU A 286 24.84 -71.28 71.89
CA LEU A 286 25.37 -71.31 70.53
C LEU A 286 24.29 -71.67 69.50
N LEU A 287 23.44 -72.67 69.81
CA LEU A 287 22.29 -73.05 68.97
C LEU A 287 21.22 -71.96 68.85
N ARG A 288 21.02 -71.14 69.90
CA ARG A 288 20.13 -69.96 69.82
C ARG A 288 20.75 -68.86 68.97
N GLN A 289 22.06 -68.64 69.10
CA GLN A 289 22.78 -67.62 68.33
C GLN A 289 22.82 -67.95 66.84
N ASP A 290 23.01 -69.22 66.48
CA ASP A 290 23.00 -69.66 65.09
C ASP A 290 21.61 -69.58 64.47
N ARG A 291 20.56 -69.98 65.18
CA ARG A 291 19.16 -69.79 64.71
C ARG A 291 18.79 -68.32 64.52
N HIS A 292 19.42 -67.43 65.29
CA HIS A 292 19.20 -65.99 65.18
C HIS A 292 19.98 -65.39 63.99
N LYS A 293 21.19 -65.88 63.72
CA LYS A 293 21.98 -65.52 62.53
C LYS A 293 21.34 -66.06 61.24
N GLU A 294 20.77 -67.25 61.28
CA GLU A 294 20.05 -67.86 60.15
C GLU A 294 18.79 -67.07 59.79
N ARG A 295 17.93 -66.74 60.78
CA ARG A 295 16.77 -65.85 60.57
C ARG A 295 17.14 -64.47 60.08
N ALA A 296 18.29 -63.93 60.50
CA ALA A 296 18.79 -62.65 60.00
C ALA A 296 19.26 -62.73 58.54
N ARG A 297 19.93 -63.82 58.15
CA ARG A 297 20.32 -64.09 56.76
C ARG A 297 19.08 -64.31 55.87
N GLU A 298 18.10 -65.07 56.34
CA GLU A 298 16.85 -65.33 55.61
C GLU A 298 16.03 -64.04 55.41
N ARG A 299 15.93 -63.19 56.44
CA ARG A 299 15.29 -61.87 56.34
C ARG A 299 16.02 -60.94 55.38
N ASN A 300 17.35 -60.96 55.36
CA ASN A 300 18.14 -60.17 54.41
C ASN A 300 18.04 -60.70 52.98
N LEU A 301 17.98 -62.03 52.79
CA LEU A 301 17.77 -62.63 51.47
C LEU A 301 16.34 -62.33 50.94
N ALA A 302 15.33 -62.38 51.81
CA ALA A 302 13.95 -62.01 51.50
C ALA A 302 13.80 -60.52 51.13
N ARG A 303 14.65 -59.64 51.69
CA ARG A 303 14.62 -58.19 51.42
C ARG A 303 15.46 -57.78 50.21
N ALA A 304 16.51 -58.55 49.86
CA ALA A 304 17.48 -58.17 48.83
C ALA A 304 17.09 -58.59 47.40
N ALA A 305 16.23 -59.59 47.18
CA ALA A 305 15.72 -59.94 45.85
C ALA A 305 14.55 -60.96 45.89
N PRO A 306 13.29 -60.56 45.63
CA PRO A 306 12.16 -61.51 45.57
C PRO A 306 12.26 -62.51 44.41
N ASP A 307 12.99 -62.19 43.33
CA ASP A 307 13.03 -62.99 42.10
C ASP A 307 13.98 -64.21 42.14
N LYS A 308 14.85 -64.32 43.16
CA LYS A 308 15.77 -65.48 43.30
C LYS A 308 15.15 -66.67 44.04
N ARG A 309 13.91 -66.53 44.52
CA ARG A 309 13.16 -67.56 45.28
C ARG A 309 12.89 -68.83 44.47
N SER A 310 12.67 -68.69 43.16
CA SER A 310 12.34 -69.80 42.25
C SER A 310 13.51 -70.78 42.02
N LYS A 311 14.76 -70.32 42.10
CA LYS A 311 15.94 -71.15 41.82
C LYS A 311 16.37 -72.01 43.01
N LEU A 312 16.30 -71.46 44.23
CA LEU A 312 16.71 -72.14 45.47
C LEU A 312 15.66 -73.10 46.05
N GLN A 313 14.36 -72.93 45.73
CA GLN A 313 13.34 -73.92 46.08
C GLN A 313 13.44 -75.18 45.21
N LYS A 314 13.86 -75.04 43.95
CA LYS A 314 13.98 -76.16 42.99
C LYS A 314 15.17 -77.10 43.26
N GLU A 315 16.19 -76.64 43.97
CA GLU A 315 17.34 -77.45 44.41
C GLU A 315 17.11 -78.17 45.75
N ARG A 316 16.06 -77.82 46.51
CA ARG A 316 15.70 -78.50 47.78
C ARG A 316 14.70 -79.65 47.60
N GLU A 317 14.13 -79.82 46.39
CA GLU A 317 13.18 -80.89 46.04
C GLU A 317 13.83 -82.02 45.18
N ARG A 318 15.16 -82.06 45.10
CA ARG A 318 15.91 -83.19 44.51
C ARG A 318 16.79 -83.87 45.54
#